data_AF-A0A7Y3BXW0-F1
#
_entry.id   AF-A0A7Y3BXW0-F1
#
_cell.length_a   1.000
_cell.length_b   1.000
_cell.length_c   1.000
_cell.angle_alpha   90.00
_cell.angle_beta   90.00
_cell.angle_gamma   90.00
#
_symmetry.space_group_name_H-M   'P 1'
#
loop_
_entity.id
_entity.type
_entity.pdbx_description
1 polymer ?
#
loop_
_entity_poly.entity_id
_entity_poly.type
_entity_poly.pdbx_seq_one_letter_code
_entity_poly.pdbx_strand_id
1 'polypeptide(L)'
;RSKADVDEVIRWLTGYSEKQLASQLANQTDFETFFAEAPKLNPNRSLITGVVCGVRVEEVEEPTMREIRYLDKLVDELAKGKVMEKILRSP
;
A
#
# COMPACT_ATOMS: atom_id res chain seq x y z
N ARG A 1 6.17 15.30 -0.60
CA ARG A 1 5.50 14.42 -1.58
C ARG A 1 4.04 14.81 -1.67
N SER A 2 3.37 14.52 -2.78
CA SER A 2 2.03 14.99 -3.12
C SER A 2 0.94 13.95 -2.78
N LYS A 3 -0.33 14.36 -2.81
CA LYS A 3 -1.46 13.42 -2.75
C LYS A 3 -1.41 12.42 -3.91
N ALA A 4 -1.08 12.87 -5.12
CA ALA A 4 -0.99 12.01 -6.29
C ALA A 4 0.06 10.91 -6.10
N ASP A 5 1.19 11.21 -5.44
CA ASP A 5 2.23 10.23 -5.15
C ASP A 5 1.71 9.13 -4.21
N VAL A 6 0.90 9.51 -3.20
CA VAL A 6 0.28 8.57 -2.26
C VAL A 6 -0.79 7.72 -2.96
N ASP A 7 -1.64 8.36 -3.77
CA ASP A 7 -2.69 7.67 -4.53
C ASP A 7 -2.06 6.68 -5.53
N GLU A 8 -0.91 7.01 -6.13
CA GLU A 8 -0.17 6.09 -7.00
C GLU A 8 0.31 4.85 -6.25
N VAL A 9 0.90 5.02 -5.07
CA VAL A 9 1.34 3.91 -4.21
C VAL A 9 0.17 3.01 -3.81
N ILE A 10 -0.96 3.60 -3.40
CA ILE A 10 -2.16 2.84 -3.00
C ILE A 10 -2.69 2.03 -4.17
N ARG A 11 -2.83 2.66 -5.35
CA ARG A 11 -3.32 1.99 -6.56
C ARG A 11 -2.36 0.90 -7.04
N TRP A 12 -1.05 1.13 -6.94
CA TRP A 12 -0.06 0.11 -7.24
C TRP A 12 -0.18 -1.11 -6.32
N LEU A 13 -0.46 -0.91 -5.03
CA LEU A 13 -0.60 -2.01 -4.06
C LEU A 13 -1.89 -2.81 -4.28
N THR A 14 -3.00 -2.11 -4.50
CA THR A 14 -4.37 -2.68 -4.45
C THR A 14 -4.97 -3.02 -5.83
N GLY A 15 -4.45 -2.41 -6.88
CA GLY A 15 -5.03 -2.48 -8.23
C GLY A 15 -6.26 -1.60 -8.41
N TYR A 16 -6.61 -0.74 -7.45
CA TYR A 16 -7.68 0.23 -7.63
C TYR A 16 -7.38 1.19 -8.79
N SER A 17 -8.41 1.51 -9.58
CA SER A 17 -8.40 2.72 -10.40
C SER A 17 -8.58 3.97 -9.54
N GLU A 18 -8.26 5.14 -10.08
CA GLU A 18 -8.47 6.42 -9.39
C GLU A 18 -9.92 6.61 -8.93
N LYS A 19 -10.88 6.26 -9.79
CA LYS A 19 -12.31 6.34 -9.46
C LYS A 19 -12.69 5.40 -8.32
N GLN A 20 -12.20 4.16 -8.32
CA GLN A 20 -12.50 3.21 -7.27
C GLN A 20 -11.88 3.64 -5.94
N LEU A 21 -10.63 4.11 -5.94
CA LEU A 21 -9.99 4.63 -4.75
C LEU A 21 -10.76 5.84 -4.19
N ALA A 22 -11.17 6.77 -5.05
CA ALA A 22 -11.98 7.91 -4.63
C ALA A 22 -13.32 7.47 -3.99
N SER A 23 -13.99 6.45 -4.55
CA SER A 23 -15.21 5.89 -3.97
C SER A 23 -14.98 5.26 -2.60
N GLN A 24 -13.91 4.48 -2.42
CA GLN A 24 -13.58 3.88 -1.11
C GLN A 24 -13.31 4.96 -0.04
N LEU A 25 -12.61 6.04 -0.42
CA LEU A 25 -12.34 7.17 0.47
C LEU A 25 -13.64 7.93 0.83
N ALA A 26 -14.54 8.14 -0.13
CA ALA A 26 -15.81 8.81 0.10
C ALA A 26 -16.73 7.99 1.01
N ASN A 27 -16.68 6.66 0.91
CA ASN A 27 -17.45 5.73 1.73
C ASN A 27 -16.86 5.53 3.14
N GLN A 28 -15.66 6.06 3.41
CA GLN A 28 -14.93 5.84 4.66
C GLN A 28 -14.81 4.35 5.03
N THR A 29 -14.58 3.51 4.02
CA THR A 29 -14.47 2.06 4.16
C THR A 29 -13.36 1.67 5.14
N ASP A 30 -13.61 0.66 5.98
CA ASP A 30 -12.59 0.10 6.87
C ASP A 30 -11.51 -0.68 6.09
N PHE A 31 -10.37 -0.94 6.75
CA PHE A 31 -9.23 -1.57 6.07
C PHE A 31 -9.48 -3.03 5.66
N GLU A 32 -10.24 -3.80 6.45
CA GLU A 32 -10.57 -5.19 6.10
C GLU A 32 -11.33 -5.24 4.78
N THR A 33 -12.38 -4.43 4.66
CA THR A 33 -13.20 -4.33 3.46
C THR A 33 -12.42 -3.69 2.30
N PHE A 34 -11.62 -2.66 2.57
CA PHE A 34 -10.79 -2.00 1.56
C PHE A 34 -9.80 -2.97 0.88
N PHE A 35 -9.17 -3.87 1.64
CA PHE A 35 -8.29 -4.88 1.06
C PHE A 35 -9.03 -6.07 0.47
N ALA A 36 -10.19 -6.46 1.04
CA ALA A 36 -11.01 -7.53 0.50
C ALA A 36 -11.64 -7.16 -0.87
N GLU A 37 -12.01 -5.89 -1.07
CA GLU A 37 -12.57 -5.38 -2.32
C GLU A 37 -11.51 -4.90 -3.32
N ALA A 38 -10.22 -5.01 -2.97
CA ALA A 38 -9.14 -4.62 -3.87
C ALA A 38 -9.19 -5.47 -5.16
N PRO A 39 -9.26 -4.85 -6.37
CA PRO A 39 -9.48 -5.59 -7.61
C PRO A 39 -8.40 -6.64 -7.88
N LYS A 40 -7.15 -6.31 -7.55
CA LYS A 40 -6.02 -7.21 -7.68
C LYS A 40 -4.85 -6.68 -6.87
N LEU A 41 -4.65 -7.24 -5.69
CA LEU A 41 -3.43 -7.01 -4.92
C LEU A 41 -2.19 -7.34 -5.77
N ASN A 42 -1.23 -6.43 -5.81
CA ASN A 42 -0.06 -6.57 -6.65
C ASN A 42 0.81 -7.74 -6.18
N PRO A 43 1.23 -8.66 -7.06
CA PRO A 43 2.09 -9.78 -6.67
C PRO A 43 3.45 -9.33 -6.13
N ASN A 44 3.98 -8.20 -6.60
CA ASN A 44 5.28 -7.67 -6.15
C ASN A 44 5.23 -7.09 -4.73
N ARG A 45 4.04 -6.98 -4.10
CA ARG A 45 3.94 -6.55 -2.70
C ARG A 45 4.65 -7.50 -1.73
N SER A 46 4.85 -8.76 -2.11
CA SER A 46 5.67 -9.71 -1.33
C SER A 46 7.14 -9.33 -1.25
N LEU A 47 7.62 -8.43 -2.12
CA LEU A 47 8.97 -7.87 -2.09
C LEU A 47 9.09 -6.69 -1.12
N ILE A 48 8.00 -6.29 -0.46
CA ILE A 48 8.03 -5.26 0.57
C ILE A 48 8.53 -5.92 1.86
N THR A 49 9.74 -5.56 2.25
CA THR A 49 10.41 -6.14 3.43
C THR A 49 10.99 -5.06 4.34
N GLY A 50 11.38 -5.48 5.55
CA GLY A 50 12.02 -4.66 6.55
C GLY A 50 11.04 -4.16 7.61
N VAL A 51 11.48 -3.13 8.35
CA VAL A 51 10.75 -2.65 9.54
C VAL A 51 9.98 -1.38 9.24
N VAL A 52 8.75 -1.29 9.75
CA VAL A 52 7.93 -0.08 9.83
C VAL A 52 7.02 -0.19 11.06
N CYS A 53 6.66 0.93 11.70
CA CYS A 53 5.82 0.93 12.89
C CYS A 53 6.29 -0.03 14.02
N GLY A 54 7.61 -0.26 14.11
CA GLY A 54 8.22 -1.16 15.11
C GLY A 54 8.13 -2.66 14.81
N VAL A 55 7.54 -3.08 13.69
CA VAL A 55 7.38 -4.49 13.31
C VAL A 55 8.06 -4.80 11.98
N ARG A 56 8.49 -6.04 11.78
CA ARG A 56 8.99 -6.54 10.50
C ARG A 56 7.81 -7.00 9.65
N VAL A 57 7.63 -6.39 8.49
CA VAL A 57 6.39 -6.55 7.69
C VAL A 57 6.21 -7.97 7.15
N GLU A 58 7.30 -8.61 6.74
CA GLU A 58 7.30 -9.96 6.19
C GLU A 58 7.00 -11.07 7.23
N GLU A 59 7.08 -10.73 8.53
CA GLU A 59 6.79 -11.65 9.64
C GLU A 59 5.37 -11.47 10.21
N VAL A 60 4.58 -10.51 9.69
CA VAL A 60 3.21 -10.30 10.17
C VAL A 60 2.30 -11.45 9.69
N GLU A 61 1.77 -12.23 10.63
CA GLU A 61 0.94 -13.40 10.35
C GLU A 61 -0.48 -13.03 9.93
N GLU A 62 -1.09 -12.06 10.60
CA GLU A 62 -2.46 -11.64 10.31
C GLU A 62 -2.51 -10.95 8.93
N PRO A 63 -3.27 -11.49 7.96
CA PRO A 63 -3.23 -11.04 6.57
C PRO A 63 -3.54 -9.56 6.39
N THR A 64 -4.60 -9.03 7.01
CA THR A 64 -5.02 -7.64 6.80
C THR A 64 -4.00 -6.66 7.35
N MET A 65 -3.50 -6.91 8.55
CA MET A 65 -2.45 -6.15 9.22
C MET A 65 -1.15 -6.18 8.43
N ARG A 66 -0.82 -7.29 7.76
CA ARG A 66 0.33 -7.34 6.85
C ARG A 66 0.15 -6.40 5.67
N GLU A 67 -1.02 -6.39 5.03
CA GLU A 67 -1.30 -5.48 3.91
C GLU A 67 -1.31 -4.00 4.36
N ILE A 68 -1.83 -3.70 5.56
CA ILE A 68 -1.72 -2.37 6.19
C ILE A 68 -0.25 -1.99 6.38
N ARG A 69 0.58 -2.89 6.89
CA ARG A 69 2.01 -2.62 7.13
C ARG A 69 2.80 -2.49 5.83
N TYR A 70 2.39 -3.17 4.76
CA TYR A 70 2.92 -2.91 3.43
C TYR A 70 2.61 -1.49 2.97
N LEU A 71 1.36 -1.03 3.12
CA LEU A 71 1.00 0.34 2.80
C LEU A 71 1.80 1.36 3.63
N ASP A 72 1.88 1.16 4.95
CA ASP A 72 2.69 2.00 5.84
C ASP A 72 4.15 2.07 5.36
N LYS A 73 4.71 0.93 4.95
CA LYS A 73 6.10 0.85 4.48
C LYS A 73 6.31 1.67 3.21
N LEU A 74 5.39 1.57 2.25
CA LEU A 74 5.49 2.32 0.99
C LEU A 74 5.36 3.84 1.23
N VAL A 75 4.46 4.24 2.12
CA VAL A 75 4.28 5.65 2.51
C VAL A 75 5.48 6.18 3.30
N ASP A 76 6.08 5.38 4.19
CA ASP A 76 7.33 5.72 4.89
C ASP A 76 8.49 5.94 3.91
N GLU A 77 8.62 5.06 2.92
CA GLU A 77 9.62 5.18 1.85
C GLU A 77 9.42 6.44 1.00
N LEU A 78 8.17 6.75 0.69
CA LEU A 78 7.78 7.97 -0.01
C LEU A 78 8.13 9.22 0.82
N ALA A 79 7.79 9.24 2.11
CA ALA A 79 8.08 10.33 3.03
C ALA A 79 9.60 10.55 3.20
N LYS A 80 10.39 9.47 3.18
CA LYS A 80 11.85 9.50 3.19
C LYS A 80 12.49 9.92 1.86
N GLY A 81 11.68 10.26 0.85
CA GLY A 81 12.15 10.78 -0.42
C GLY A 81 12.76 9.73 -1.35
N LYS A 82 12.46 8.43 -1.15
CA LYS A 82 12.84 7.42 -2.15
C LYS A 82 12.19 7.75 -3.52
N VAL A 83 12.85 7.30 -4.58
CA VAL A 83 12.33 7.41 -5.97
C VAL A 83 11.20 6.41 -6.18
N MET A 84 10.22 6.77 -7.00
CA MET A 84 8.97 6.01 -7.16
C MET A 84 9.23 4.59 -7.66
N GLU A 85 10.15 4.42 -8.61
CA GLU A 85 10.52 3.12 -9.18
C GLU A 85 10.98 2.14 -8.10
N LYS A 86 11.77 2.62 -7.13
CA LYS A 86 12.18 1.81 -5.98
C LYS A 86 11.02 1.48 -5.06
N ILE A 87 10.11 2.43 -4.81
CA ILE A 87 8.92 2.23 -3.97
C ILE A 87 8.01 1.17 -4.61
N LEU A 88 7.75 1.28 -5.91
CA LEU A 88 6.89 0.39 -6.68
C LEU A 88 7.56 -0.92 -7.11
N ARG A 89 8.75 -1.22 -6.56
CA ARG A 89 9.53 -2.45 -6.83
C ARG A 89 9.64 -2.73 -8.33
N SER A 90 9.84 -1.68 -9.11
CA SER A 90 9.98 -1.74 -10.56
C SER A 90 11.47 -1.68 -10.93
N PRO A 91 11.88 -2.30 -12.06
CA PRO A 91 13.26 -2.27 -12.54
C PRO A 91 13.77 -0.85 -12.81
#